data_AF-A0A426X8G5-F1
#
_entry.id   AF-A0A426X8G5-F1
#
_cell.length_a   1.000
_cell.length_b   1.000
_cell.length_c   1.000
_cell.angle_alpha   90.00
_cell.angle_beta   90.00
_cell.angle_gamma   90.00
#
_symmetry.space_group_name_H-M   'P 1'
#
loop_
_entity.id
_entity.type
_entity.pdbx_description
1 polymer ?
#
loop_
_entity_poly.entity_id
_entity_poly.type
_entity_poly.pdbx_seq_one_letter_code
_entity_poly.pdbx_strand_id
1 'polypeptide(L)'
;MTAHGSVGRSLVALLALMACLSCAAAARAGEVARQRLEVRRHLKRLNKTPVKSIKNGRCPEDTIPIRRTTREDMLRASSVKRYGRKKHRSLPYPLSVDPDLLNESGHQSDAYQATGCYNLLCSGFIQINNEIAMGASISPISDYDGSQYDISILVWKDPKEGNWWMQFGSDYVLGYWPSFLFSYLEDSATMIEWGGEVVNSEPDGEHTSTEMGSGHFPEEGFSKASYFRNIQIVDGSNNLRAPEGVGAFTEQSNCYDVQNGNNNAWGQYFYYGGPGRNSNCP
;
A
#
# COMPACT_ATOMS: atom_id res chain seq x y z
N MET A 1 13.47 42.91 -63.59
CA MET A 1 13.23 43.56 -62.27
C MET A 1 11.88 43.08 -61.79
N THR A 2 11.66 42.44 -60.64
CA THR A 2 12.49 41.95 -59.55
C THR A 2 11.52 41.09 -58.74
N ALA A 3 11.79 39.80 -58.57
CA ALA A 3 11.01 38.93 -57.71
C ALA A 3 11.39 39.22 -56.24
N HIS A 4 10.62 40.05 -55.55
CA HIS A 4 10.74 40.29 -54.11
C HIS A 4 9.44 39.92 -53.42
N GLY A 5 9.36 38.70 -52.89
CA GLY A 5 8.15 38.27 -52.17
C GLY A 5 8.15 36.80 -51.76
N SER A 6 9.16 36.35 -51.01
CA SER A 6 9.11 35.00 -50.40
C SER A 6 10.03 34.86 -49.18
N VAL A 7 11.20 35.50 -49.20
CA VAL A 7 12.20 35.35 -48.12
C VAL A 7 11.74 35.95 -46.78
N GLY A 8 11.01 37.07 -46.79
CA GLY A 8 10.58 37.76 -45.56
C GLY A 8 9.54 37.02 -44.73
N ARG A 9 8.59 36.31 -45.37
CA ARG A 9 7.55 35.54 -44.66
C ARG A 9 8.11 34.26 -44.03
N SER A 10 9.01 33.58 -44.74
CA SER A 10 9.68 32.38 -44.23
C SER A 10 10.62 32.68 -43.06
N LEU A 11 11.34 33.81 -43.10
CA LEU A 11 12.21 34.24 -42.00
C LEU A 11 11.41 34.62 -40.75
N VAL A 12 10.27 35.31 -40.91
CA VAL A 12 9.37 35.66 -39.79
C VAL A 12 8.76 34.41 -39.16
N ALA A 13 8.37 33.41 -39.96
CA ALA A 13 7.86 32.15 -39.47
C ALA A 13 8.92 31.34 -38.69
N LEU A 14 10.17 31.29 -39.18
CA LEU A 14 11.30 30.64 -38.49
C LEU A 14 11.64 31.32 -37.17
N LEU A 15 11.68 32.66 -37.14
CA LEU A 15 11.92 33.42 -35.90
C LEU A 15 10.80 33.21 -34.88
N ALA A 16 9.54 33.16 -35.31
CA ALA A 16 8.41 32.85 -34.44
C ALA A 16 8.48 31.43 -33.86
N LEU A 17 8.83 30.43 -34.67
CA LEU A 17 9.02 29.03 -34.22
C LEU A 17 10.16 28.90 -33.20
N MET A 18 11.28 29.57 -33.45
CA MET A 18 12.43 29.60 -32.51
C MET A 18 12.07 30.33 -31.19
N ALA A 19 11.27 31.39 -31.26
CA ALA A 19 10.74 32.05 -30.07
C ALA A 19 9.76 31.14 -29.29
N CYS A 20 8.88 30.40 -29.98
CA CYS A 20 7.98 29.44 -29.34
C CYS A 20 8.73 28.27 -28.68
N LEU A 21 9.73 27.71 -29.36
CA LEU A 21 10.57 26.63 -28.82
C LEU A 21 11.38 27.09 -27.61
N SER A 22 11.94 28.31 -27.64
CA SER A 22 12.67 28.87 -26.51
C SER A 22 11.76 29.17 -25.31
N CYS A 23 10.56 29.69 -25.54
CA CYS A 23 9.53 29.87 -24.51
C CYS A 23 9.07 28.54 -23.89
N ALA A 24 8.85 27.50 -24.70
CA ALA A 24 8.44 26.18 -24.21
C ALA A 24 9.55 25.50 -23.38
N ALA A 25 10.82 25.62 -23.81
CA ALA A 25 11.97 25.12 -23.05
C ALA A 25 12.14 25.87 -21.73
N ALA A 26 11.97 27.20 -21.71
CA ALA A 26 12.02 28.01 -20.50
C ALA A 26 10.88 27.68 -19.53
N ALA A 27 9.66 27.44 -20.04
CA ALA A 27 8.51 27.01 -19.24
C ALA A 27 8.76 25.64 -18.58
N ARG A 28 9.25 24.66 -19.35
CA ARG A 28 9.63 23.33 -18.83
C ARG A 28 10.77 23.41 -17.82
N ALA A 29 11.79 24.23 -18.06
CA ALA A 29 12.88 24.46 -17.11
C ALA A 29 12.37 25.10 -15.80
N GLY A 30 11.43 26.04 -15.90
CA GLY A 30 10.77 26.66 -14.75
C GLY A 30 9.94 25.68 -13.92
N GLU A 31 9.24 24.75 -14.57
CA GLU A 31 8.44 23.71 -13.91
C GLU A 31 9.33 22.69 -13.18
N VAL A 32 10.39 22.21 -13.83
CA VAL A 32 11.38 21.31 -13.21
C VAL A 32 12.08 21.99 -12.03
N ALA A 33 12.41 23.29 -12.13
CA ALA A 33 13.00 24.03 -11.03
C ALA A 33 12.04 24.18 -9.83
N ARG A 34 10.75 24.44 -10.08
CA ARG A 34 9.71 24.50 -9.04
C ARG A 34 9.54 23.14 -8.35
N GLN A 35 9.47 22.06 -9.11
CA GLN A 35 9.34 20.71 -8.57
C GLN A 35 10.56 20.31 -7.73
N ARG A 36 11.79 20.61 -8.19
CA ARG A 36 13.02 20.38 -7.41
C ARG A 36 13.03 21.19 -6.11
N LEU A 37 12.57 22.44 -6.13
CA LEU A 37 12.48 23.28 -4.94
C LEU A 37 11.45 22.76 -3.94
N GLU A 38 10.30 22.30 -4.42
CA GLU A 38 9.23 21.72 -3.60
C GLU A 38 9.67 20.42 -2.93
N VAL A 39 10.28 19.51 -3.69
CA VAL A 39 10.90 18.27 -3.17
C VAL A 39 11.94 18.60 -2.11
N ARG A 40 12.84 19.55 -2.37
CA ARG A 40 13.87 19.96 -1.40
C ARG A 40 13.27 20.53 -0.12
N ARG A 41 12.19 21.32 -0.22
CA ARG A 41 11.47 21.86 0.96
C ARG A 41 10.80 20.75 1.77
N HIS A 42 10.18 19.77 1.11
CA HIS A 42 9.56 18.64 1.81
C HIS A 42 10.59 17.73 2.48
N LEU A 43 11.70 17.40 1.80
CA LEU A 43 12.77 16.60 2.39
C LEU A 43 13.32 17.23 3.67
N LYS A 44 13.49 18.56 3.69
CA LYS A 44 13.90 19.28 4.91
C LYS A 44 12.87 19.19 6.04
N ARG A 45 11.57 19.10 5.71
CA ARG A 45 10.49 18.98 6.70
C ARG A 45 10.44 17.56 7.29
N LEU A 46 10.60 16.54 6.46
CA LEU A 46 10.50 15.14 6.83
C LEU A 46 11.75 14.66 7.57
N ASN A 47 12.92 15.02 7.07
CA ASN A 47 14.20 14.69 7.69
C ASN A 47 14.63 15.78 8.67
N LYS A 48 13.92 15.88 9.79
CA LYS A 48 14.32 16.78 10.89
C LYS A 48 15.70 16.39 11.40
N THR A 49 16.43 17.38 11.92
CA THR A 49 17.73 17.13 12.54
C THR A 49 17.58 16.15 13.70
N PRO A 50 18.51 15.19 13.85
CA PRO A 50 18.55 14.28 14.99
C PRO A 50 18.40 15.02 16.31
N VAL A 51 17.63 14.46 17.25
CA VAL A 51 17.63 14.95 18.62
C VAL A 51 19.05 14.80 19.19
N LYS A 52 19.50 15.78 19.98
CA LYS A 52 20.88 15.86 20.52
C LYS A 52 21.34 14.62 21.31
N SER A 53 20.43 13.69 21.64
CA SER A 53 20.69 12.42 22.30
C SER A 53 21.37 11.37 21.40
N ILE A 54 21.37 11.56 20.07
CA ILE A 54 22.03 10.64 19.13
C ILE A 54 23.55 10.92 19.12
N LYS A 55 24.32 10.08 19.82
CA LYS A 55 25.78 10.06 19.77
C LYS A 55 26.24 9.03 18.75
N ASN A 56 27.17 9.40 17.86
CA ASN A 56 27.82 8.51 16.90
C ASN A 56 26.88 7.76 15.93
N GLY A 57 25.71 8.33 15.63
CA GLY A 57 24.75 7.72 14.70
C GLY A 57 24.02 6.49 15.24
N ARG A 58 24.17 6.17 16.53
CA ARG A 58 23.39 5.13 17.20
C ARG A 58 22.22 5.76 17.94
N CYS A 59 21.05 5.16 17.77
CA CYS A 59 19.89 5.44 18.58
C CYS A 59 20.14 4.97 20.03
N PRO A 60 19.58 5.65 21.05
CA PRO A 60 19.55 5.11 22.42
C PRO A 60 19.01 3.68 22.48
N GLU A 61 19.41 2.91 23.50
CA GLU A 61 18.79 1.61 23.81
C GLU A 61 17.25 1.76 23.87
N ASP A 62 16.54 0.74 23.40
CA ASP A 62 15.06 0.72 23.29
C ASP A 62 14.43 1.76 22.35
N THR A 63 15.19 2.31 21.39
CA THR A 63 14.64 3.23 20.38
C THR A 63 14.88 2.74 18.95
N ILE A 64 13.84 2.85 18.11
CA ILE A 64 13.86 2.37 16.73
C ILE A 64 14.39 3.48 15.81
N PRO A 65 15.40 3.19 14.95
CA PRO A 65 15.86 4.17 13.97
C PRO A 65 14.79 4.45 12.91
N ILE A 66 14.37 5.70 12.81
CA ILE A 66 13.46 6.14 11.75
C ILE A 66 14.27 6.34 10.46
N ARG A 67 13.99 5.53 9.43
CA ARG A 67 14.59 5.68 8.10
C ARG A 67 14.28 7.07 7.54
N ARG A 68 15.32 7.77 7.08
CA ARG A 68 15.17 9.07 6.43
C ARG A 68 14.55 8.91 5.05
N THR A 69 13.60 9.79 4.73
CA THR A 69 13.01 9.89 3.40
C THR A 69 14.06 10.36 2.39
N THR A 70 14.26 9.63 1.31
CA THR A 70 15.10 10.06 0.18
C THR A 70 14.30 10.84 -0.86
N ARG A 71 15.01 11.49 -1.79
CA ARG A 71 14.36 12.18 -2.91
C ARG A 71 13.61 11.18 -3.78
N GLU A 72 14.20 10.01 -3.97
CA GLU A 72 13.68 8.91 -4.77
C GLU A 72 12.39 8.36 -4.12
N ASP A 73 12.37 8.22 -2.79
CA ASP A 73 11.16 7.82 -2.05
C ASP A 73 9.99 8.79 -2.27
N MET A 74 10.27 10.10 -2.36
CA MET A 74 9.24 11.12 -2.65
C MET A 74 8.77 11.12 -4.10
N LEU A 75 9.65 10.80 -5.05
CA LEU A 75 9.32 10.79 -6.48
C LEU A 75 8.54 9.54 -6.90
N ARG A 76 8.65 8.44 -6.12
CA ARG A 76 7.79 7.25 -6.29
C ARG A 76 6.37 7.43 -5.77
N ALA A 77 6.14 8.39 -4.88
CA ALA A 77 4.82 8.61 -4.29
C ALA A 77 3.85 9.29 -5.27
N SER A 78 2.56 8.95 -5.20
CA SER A 78 1.49 9.54 -6.01
C SER A 78 1.42 11.07 -5.89
N SER A 79 1.82 11.62 -4.73
CA SER A 79 1.89 13.07 -4.52
C SER A 79 3.04 13.50 -3.59
N VAL A 80 4.01 14.23 -4.15
CA VAL A 80 5.10 14.91 -3.42
C VAL A 80 4.55 15.85 -2.33
N LYS A 81 3.38 16.47 -2.56
CA LYS A 81 2.78 17.47 -1.67
C LYS A 81 2.07 16.85 -0.46
N ARG A 82 1.63 15.59 -0.58
CA ARG A 82 0.93 14.83 0.48
C ARG A 82 1.87 13.92 1.25
N TYR A 83 2.99 13.51 0.65
CA TYR A 83 3.95 12.59 1.27
C TYR A 83 4.38 13.04 2.68
N GLY A 84 4.10 12.19 3.67
CA GLY A 84 4.41 12.41 5.08
C GLY A 84 3.72 13.62 5.72
N ARG A 85 2.56 14.05 5.23
CA ARG A 85 1.67 14.98 5.96
C ARG A 85 0.61 14.20 6.72
N LYS A 86 0.50 14.45 8.02
CA LYS A 86 -0.68 14.06 8.81
C LYS A 86 -1.82 15.02 8.48
N LYS A 87 -3.00 14.51 8.10
CA LYS A 87 -4.20 15.33 7.90
C LYS A 87 -4.59 15.97 9.25
N HIS A 88 -4.74 17.30 9.30
CA HIS A 88 -5.12 18.06 10.50
C HIS A 88 -6.62 18.40 10.38
N ARG A 89 -7.44 17.95 11.34
CA ARG A 89 -8.90 17.78 11.32
C ARG A 89 -9.30 16.56 10.49
N SER A 90 -9.98 15.54 11.00
CA SER A 90 -10.93 15.39 12.11
C SER A 90 -10.50 14.26 13.06
N LEU A 91 -11.21 14.13 14.20
CA LEU A 91 -11.30 12.86 14.95
C LEU A 91 -11.37 11.69 13.96
N PRO A 92 -10.59 10.61 14.13
CA PRO A 92 -10.63 9.49 13.20
C PRO A 92 -11.99 8.82 13.32
N TYR A 93 -12.86 9.07 12.35
CA TYR A 93 -13.72 8.02 11.85
C TYR A 93 -12.88 7.34 10.76
N PRO A 94 -12.35 6.13 10.98
CA PRO A 94 -11.69 5.39 9.92
C PRO A 94 -12.78 4.80 9.01
N LEU A 95 -13.53 5.67 8.34
CA LEU A 95 -14.30 5.28 7.17
C LEU A 95 -13.37 5.41 5.98
N SER A 96 -13.04 4.28 5.38
CA SER A 96 -12.23 4.05 4.16
C SER A 96 -10.71 3.89 4.30
N VAL A 97 -10.24 2.84 3.63
CA VAL A 97 -8.89 2.63 3.07
C VAL A 97 -8.41 3.92 2.40
N ASP A 98 -7.18 4.38 2.67
CA ASP A 98 -6.61 5.51 1.91
C ASP A 98 -6.12 4.99 0.55
N PRO A 99 -6.72 5.40 -0.59
CA PRO A 99 -6.33 4.89 -1.92
C PRO A 99 -4.88 5.22 -2.31
N ASP A 100 -4.22 6.15 -1.60
CA ASP A 100 -2.83 6.53 -1.83
C ASP A 100 -1.80 5.61 -1.09
N LEU A 101 -2.25 4.62 -0.31
CA LEU A 101 -1.38 3.71 0.45
C LEU A 101 -1.40 2.28 -0.13
N LEU A 102 -0.31 1.91 -0.83
CA LEU A 102 -0.17 0.63 -1.53
C LEU A 102 0.04 -0.58 -0.61
N ASN A 103 0.29 -0.37 0.69
CA ASN A 103 0.51 -1.42 1.67
C ASN A 103 0.03 -0.95 3.05
N GLU A 104 -1.11 -1.49 3.47
CA GLU A 104 -1.70 -1.16 4.76
C GLU A 104 -1.62 -2.37 5.68
N SER A 105 -0.97 -2.17 6.82
CA SER A 105 -0.98 -3.09 7.94
C SER A 105 -1.68 -2.39 9.07
N GLY A 106 -2.89 -2.82 9.42
CA GLY A 106 -3.75 -2.08 10.33
C GLY A 106 -4.36 -2.95 11.41
N HIS A 107 -4.96 -2.30 12.39
CA HIS A 107 -5.85 -2.94 13.34
C HIS A 107 -7.12 -2.10 13.45
N GLN A 108 -8.25 -2.77 13.70
CA GLN A 108 -9.54 -2.19 14.02
C GLN A 108 -10.07 -2.96 15.23
N SER A 109 -10.65 -2.26 16.20
CA SER A 109 -11.18 -2.92 17.42
C SER A 109 -12.69 -2.81 17.58
N ASP A 110 -13.37 -2.08 16.70
CA ASP A 110 -14.81 -1.83 16.78
C ASP A 110 -15.55 -2.02 15.44
N ALA A 111 -15.04 -2.91 14.57
CA ALA A 111 -15.65 -3.21 13.28
C ALA A 111 -15.89 -1.94 12.42
N TYR A 112 -14.83 -1.16 12.23
CA TYR A 112 -14.81 0.04 11.38
C TYR A 112 -15.69 1.20 11.84
N GLN A 113 -16.08 1.26 13.12
CA GLN A 113 -16.96 2.32 13.62
C GLN A 113 -16.17 3.61 13.91
N ALA A 114 -15.16 3.54 14.77
CA ALA A 114 -14.41 4.71 15.25
C ALA A 114 -12.96 4.36 15.63
N THR A 115 -12.63 3.10 15.90
CA THR A 115 -11.32 2.67 16.35
C THR A 115 -10.56 1.95 15.25
N GLY A 116 -9.27 2.25 15.18
CA GLY A 116 -8.36 1.56 14.31
C GLY A 116 -7.28 2.46 13.76
N CYS A 117 -6.28 1.83 13.18
CA CYS A 117 -5.12 2.51 12.64
C CYS A 117 -4.52 1.71 11.51
N TYR A 118 -4.21 2.37 10.40
CA TYR A 118 -3.37 1.84 9.35
C TYR A 118 -1.91 2.25 9.55
N ASN A 119 -1.01 1.29 9.38
CA ASN A 119 0.44 1.42 9.51
C ASN A 119 0.85 2.09 10.85
N LEU A 120 1.90 2.92 10.81
CA LEU A 120 2.37 3.72 11.95
C LEU A 120 1.76 5.14 11.96
N LEU A 121 0.62 5.35 11.31
CA LEU A 121 -0.02 6.67 11.21
C LEU A 121 -0.53 7.16 12.58
N CYS A 122 -0.88 6.20 13.44
CA CYS A 122 -1.32 6.33 14.82
C CYS A 122 -0.60 5.29 15.69
N SER A 123 -0.66 5.48 17.00
CA SER A 123 -0.17 4.50 17.98
C SER A 123 -1.02 3.24 17.91
N GLY A 124 -0.39 2.07 17.79
CA GLY A 124 -1.08 0.79 17.78
C GLY A 124 -0.13 -0.38 17.60
N PHE A 125 0.63 -0.37 16.50
CA PHE A 125 1.68 -1.37 16.29
C PHE A 125 3.02 -0.92 16.86
N ILE A 126 3.64 -1.75 17.68
CA ILE A 126 4.99 -1.57 18.19
C ILE A 126 5.93 -2.39 17.31
N GLN A 127 6.55 -1.72 16.33
CA GLN A 127 7.55 -2.34 15.48
C GLN A 127 8.84 -2.53 16.28
N ILE A 128 9.40 -3.74 16.30
CA ILE A 128 10.69 -4.03 16.96
C ILE A 128 11.81 -4.28 15.95
N ASN A 129 11.46 -4.75 14.75
CA ASN A 129 12.42 -5.00 13.68
C ASN A 129 12.87 -3.69 13.02
N ASN A 130 14.16 -3.56 12.72
CA ASN A 130 14.74 -2.39 12.08
C ASN A 130 15.23 -2.64 10.63
N GLU A 131 15.06 -3.86 10.12
CA GLU A 131 15.43 -4.26 8.77
C GLU A 131 14.26 -4.08 7.80
N ILE A 132 13.05 -4.43 8.25
CA ILE A 132 11.80 -4.36 7.49
C ILE A 132 10.86 -3.38 8.17
N ALA A 133 10.41 -2.38 7.42
CA ALA A 133 9.43 -1.42 7.89
C ALA A 133 8.00 -1.88 7.58
N MET A 134 7.08 -1.62 8.50
CA MET A 134 5.65 -1.70 8.20
C MET A 134 5.31 -0.72 7.08
N GLY A 135 4.57 -1.18 6.07
CA GLY A 135 4.35 -0.42 4.85
C GLY A 135 5.59 -0.29 3.95
N ALA A 136 6.57 -1.21 4.05
CA ALA A 136 7.63 -1.32 3.04
C ALA A 136 7.09 -1.90 1.73
N SER A 137 7.55 -1.36 0.59
CA SER A 137 7.21 -1.89 -0.72
C SER A 137 7.71 -3.32 -0.89
N ILE A 138 6.87 -4.20 -1.40
CA ILE A 138 7.24 -5.57 -1.75
C ILE A 138 8.03 -5.53 -3.06
N SER A 139 9.14 -6.26 -3.10
CA SER A 139 9.97 -6.42 -4.30
C SER A 139 10.73 -7.75 -4.20
N PRO A 140 10.81 -8.54 -5.28
CA PRO A 140 10.14 -8.35 -6.58
C PRO A 140 8.62 -8.52 -6.50
N ILE A 141 7.90 -8.05 -7.52
CA ILE A 141 6.46 -8.26 -7.70
C ILE A 141 6.23 -9.29 -8.82
N SER A 142 5.10 -9.99 -8.78
CA SER A 142 4.74 -10.98 -9.81
C SER A 142 4.37 -10.32 -11.14
N ASP A 143 4.65 -11.03 -12.24
CA ASP A 143 4.28 -10.63 -13.60
C ASP A 143 3.07 -11.43 -14.10
N TYR A 144 2.20 -10.81 -14.90
CA TYR A 144 1.12 -11.52 -15.56
C TYR A 144 1.67 -12.55 -16.55
N ASP A 145 1.23 -13.81 -16.43
CA ASP A 145 1.68 -14.96 -17.21
C ASP A 145 3.22 -15.17 -17.14
N GLY A 146 3.82 -14.78 -16.02
CA GLY A 146 5.27 -14.73 -15.84
C GLY A 146 5.76 -15.20 -14.48
N SER A 147 6.85 -14.62 -14.00
CA SER A 147 7.46 -14.99 -12.72
C SER A 147 6.52 -14.65 -11.57
N GLN A 148 6.33 -15.62 -10.66
CA GLN A 148 5.47 -15.45 -9.49
C GLN A 148 6.31 -15.40 -8.21
N TYR A 149 5.95 -14.50 -7.31
CA TYR A 149 6.61 -14.32 -6.02
C TYR A 149 5.58 -14.31 -4.90
N ASP A 150 5.96 -14.90 -3.78
CA ASP A 150 5.12 -15.02 -2.59
C ASP A 150 5.78 -14.33 -1.41
N ILE A 151 4.95 -13.80 -0.50
CA ILE A 151 5.37 -13.41 0.84
C ILE A 151 4.65 -14.28 1.87
N SER A 152 5.31 -14.54 2.99
CA SER A 152 4.72 -15.27 4.11
C SER A 152 4.51 -14.32 5.27
N ILE A 153 3.29 -14.30 5.80
CA ILE A 153 2.91 -13.50 6.97
C ILE A 153 2.35 -14.45 8.01
N LEU A 154 2.85 -14.34 9.24
CA LEU A 154 2.31 -15.03 10.40
C LEU A 154 1.84 -14.00 11.42
N VAL A 155 0.59 -14.14 11.86
CA VAL A 155 0.04 -13.40 12.99
C VAL A 155 -0.39 -14.40 14.06
N TRP A 156 0.05 -14.18 15.30
CA TRP A 156 -0.28 -15.06 16.41
C TRP A 156 -0.43 -14.29 17.71
N LYS A 157 -1.20 -14.84 18.64
CA LYS A 157 -1.34 -14.28 19.98
C LYS A 157 -0.33 -14.91 20.93
N ASP A 158 0.39 -14.10 21.68
CA ASP A 158 1.27 -14.59 22.74
C ASP A 158 0.41 -15.05 23.94
N PRO A 159 0.47 -16.33 24.36
CA PRO A 159 -0.28 -16.84 25.49
C PRO A 159 0.20 -16.27 26.83
N LYS A 160 1.38 -15.65 26.90
CA LYS A 160 1.93 -15.08 28.14
C LYS A 160 1.51 -13.63 28.34
N GLU A 161 1.75 -12.77 27.37
CA GLU A 161 1.48 -11.33 27.47
C GLU A 161 0.14 -10.92 26.83
N GLY A 162 -0.47 -11.79 26.02
CA GLY A 162 -1.70 -11.52 25.28
C GLY A 162 -1.51 -10.64 24.04
N ASN A 163 -0.28 -10.21 23.75
CA ASN A 163 0.05 -9.37 22.61
C ASN A 163 -0.12 -10.14 21.29
N TRP A 164 -0.57 -9.46 20.24
CA TRP A 164 -0.70 -10.03 18.90
C TRP A 164 0.57 -9.71 18.11
N TRP A 165 1.34 -10.73 17.77
CA TRP A 165 2.62 -10.61 17.09
C TRP A 165 2.48 -10.79 15.59
N MET A 166 3.35 -10.13 14.84
CA MET A 166 3.44 -10.26 13.39
C MET A 166 4.87 -10.64 12.98
N GLN A 167 4.97 -11.59 12.06
CA GLN A 167 6.23 -12.03 11.46
C GLN A 167 6.09 -12.03 9.93
N PHE A 168 7.20 -11.65 9.28
CA PHE A 168 7.39 -11.73 7.84
C PHE A 168 8.44 -12.80 7.51
N GLY A 169 8.11 -13.69 6.58
CA GLY A 169 8.95 -14.85 6.28
C GLY A 169 9.13 -15.76 7.51
N SER A 170 10.24 -16.48 7.58
CA SER A 170 10.61 -17.32 8.72
C SER A 170 11.45 -16.60 9.77
N ASP A 171 12.00 -15.43 9.45
CA ASP A 171 13.14 -14.88 10.20
C ASP A 171 12.85 -13.51 10.81
N TYR A 172 11.82 -12.80 10.33
CA TYR A 172 11.61 -11.40 10.68
C TYR A 172 10.36 -11.19 11.54
N VAL A 173 10.52 -11.29 12.86
CA VAL A 173 9.48 -10.83 13.80
C VAL A 173 9.43 -9.30 13.74
N LEU A 174 8.38 -8.75 13.12
CA LEU A 174 8.28 -7.33 12.83
C LEU A 174 7.95 -6.50 14.07
N GLY A 175 7.07 -7.02 14.92
CA GLY A 175 6.49 -6.28 16.03
C GLY A 175 5.19 -6.88 16.52
N TYR A 176 4.47 -6.14 17.35
CA TYR A 176 3.22 -6.58 17.95
C TYR A 176 2.22 -5.45 18.15
N TRP A 177 0.94 -5.82 18.18
CA TRP A 177 -0.14 -5.01 18.71
C TRP A 177 -0.35 -5.37 20.20
N PRO A 178 -0.28 -4.38 21.11
CA PRO A 178 -0.58 -4.61 22.52
C PRO A 178 -1.97 -5.18 22.75
N SER A 179 -2.07 -6.10 23.71
CA SER A 179 -3.33 -6.78 24.07
C SER A 179 -4.48 -5.82 24.37
N PHE A 180 -4.21 -4.72 25.07
CA PHE A 180 -5.22 -3.73 25.46
C PHE A 180 -5.94 -3.04 24.28
N LEU A 181 -5.42 -3.16 23.06
CA LEU A 181 -6.09 -2.64 21.87
C LEU A 181 -7.34 -3.45 21.50
N PHE A 182 -7.44 -4.69 21.96
CA PHE A 182 -8.49 -5.62 21.57
C PHE A 182 -9.29 -6.11 22.77
N SER A 183 -10.57 -5.75 22.81
CA SER A 183 -11.54 -6.32 23.76
C SER A 183 -12.18 -7.61 23.23
N TYR A 184 -12.53 -7.65 21.94
CA TYR A 184 -13.20 -8.81 21.33
C TYR A 184 -12.24 -9.93 20.89
N LEU A 185 -10.96 -9.60 20.73
CA LEU A 185 -9.88 -10.56 20.44
C LEU A 185 -8.97 -10.75 21.67
N GLU A 186 -9.47 -10.42 22.87
CA GLU A 186 -8.72 -10.56 24.12
C GLU A 186 -8.39 -12.01 24.42
N ASP A 187 -9.31 -12.94 24.17
CA ASP A 187 -9.12 -14.37 24.44
C ASP A 187 -8.67 -15.12 23.18
N SER A 188 -9.52 -15.12 22.14
CA SER A 188 -9.32 -15.83 20.89
C SER A 188 -10.17 -15.23 19.76
N ALA A 189 -9.86 -15.59 18.52
CA ALA A 189 -10.73 -15.29 17.38
C ALA A 189 -11.73 -16.44 17.17
N THR A 190 -13.01 -16.11 17.03
CA THR A 190 -14.07 -17.07 16.66
C THR A 190 -14.27 -17.19 15.15
N MET A 191 -13.77 -16.20 14.40
CA MET A 191 -13.82 -16.13 12.94
C MET A 191 -12.50 -15.55 12.44
N ILE A 192 -12.01 -16.08 11.34
CA ILE A 192 -10.80 -15.61 10.65
C ILE A 192 -11.15 -15.50 9.17
N GLU A 193 -10.88 -14.34 8.59
CA GLU A 193 -11.14 -14.04 7.19
C GLU A 193 -9.84 -13.67 6.50
N TRP A 194 -9.74 -14.05 5.23
CA TRP A 194 -8.65 -13.67 4.33
C TRP A 194 -9.29 -13.14 3.06
N GLY A 195 -8.79 -12.01 2.56
CA GLY A 195 -9.34 -11.42 1.35
C GLY A 195 -8.86 -10.00 1.13
N GLY A 196 -9.66 -9.23 0.42
CA GLY A 196 -9.45 -7.82 0.15
C GLY A 196 -10.76 -7.06 0.23
N GLU A 197 -10.66 -5.76 0.49
CA GLU A 197 -11.79 -4.85 0.57
C GLU A 197 -11.58 -3.74 -0.46
N VAL A 198 -12.64 -3.37 -1.18
CA VAL A 198 -12.62 -2.23 -2.10
C VAL A 198 -13.72 -1.26 -1.72
N VAL A 199 -13.35 0.01 -1.56
CA VAL A 199 -14.29 1.08 -1.31
C VAL A 199 -14.84 1.57 -2.65
N ASN A 200 -16.15 1.46 -2.83
CA ASN A 200 -16.89 2.05 -3.94
C ASN A 200 -17.86 3.10 -3.42
N SER A 201 -17.59 4.39 -3.69
CA SER A 201 -18.46 5.49 -3.27
C SER A 201 -19.48 5.92 -4.32
N GLU A 202 -19.47 5.28 -5.50
CA GLU A 202 -20.34 5.56 -6.65
C GLU A 202 -20.61 7.05 -6.91
N PRO A 203 -19.57 7.92 -6.97
CA PRO A 203 -19.77 9.36 -6.99
C PRO A 203 -20.55 9.85 -8.21
N ASP A 204 -20.46 9.12 -9.32
CA ASP A 204 -21.16 9.38 -10.58
C ASP A 204 -22.23 8.31 -10.90
N GLY A 205 -22.59 7.45 -9.93
CA GLY A 205 -23.48 6.30 -10.12
C GLY A 205 -22.88 5.12 -10.88
N GLU A 206 -21.55 5.15 -11.08
CA GLU A 206 -20.77 4.08 -11.70
C GLU A 206 -19.91 3.38 -10.64
N HIS A 207 -19.65 2.09 -10.82
CA HIS A 207 -18.75 1.35 -9.95
C HIS A 207 -17.31 1.89 -10.03
N THR A 208 -16.53 1.74 -8.96
CA THR A 208 -15.11 2.11 -8.97
C THR A 208 -14.30 1.29 -9.98
N SER A 209 -13.31 1.92 -10.63
CA SER A 209 -12.32 1.27 -11.49
C SER A 209 -11.09 0.77 -10.72
N THR A 210 -11.19 0.64 -9.39
CA THR A 210 -10.13 0.10 -8.54
C THR A 210 -9.95 -1.39 -8.84
N GLU A 211 -8.75 -1.81 -9.19
CA GLU A 211 -8.45 -3.23 -9.38
C GLU A 211 -8.21 -3.92 -8.02
N MET A 212 -8.75 -5.12 -7.84
CA MET A 212 -8.42 -5.98 -6.70
C MET A 212 -7.34 -6.99 -7.11
N GLY A 213 -6.29 -7.09 -6.30
CA GLY A 213 -5.18 -8.01 -6.55
C GLY A 213 -4.46 -7.65 -7.85
N SER A 214 -4.54 -8.51 -8.86
CA SER A 214 -3.93 -8.31 -10.18
C SER A 214 -4.88 -7.62 -11.16
N GLY A 215 -6.13 -7.34 -10.76
CA GLY A 215 -7.19 -6.84 -11.65
C GLY A 215 -7.85 -7.92 -12.50
N HIS A 216 -7.38 -9.17 -12.41
CA HIS A 216 -7.90 -10.31 -13.14
C HIS A 216 -8.81 -11.18 -12.28
N PHE A 217 -9.81 -11.79 -12.92
CA PHE A 217 -10.75 -12.67 -12.23
C PHE A 217 -10.10 -14.01 -11.85
N PRO A 218 -10.58 -14.65 -10.76
CA PRO A 218 -9.96 -15.85 -10.21
C PRO A 218 -9.93 -17.06 -11.16
N GLU A 219 -10.84 -17.14 -12.14
CA GLU A 219 -10.90 -18.25 -13.11
C GLU A 219 -9.67 -18.31 -14.02
N GLU A 220 -8.93 -17.19 -14.16
CA GLU A 220 -7.68 -17.18 -14.91
C GLU A 220 -6.56 -17.98 -14.21
N GLY A 221 -6.68 -18.17 -12.88
CA GLY A 221 -5.84 -19.07 -12.11
C GLY A 221 -4.39 -18.62 -11.96
N PHE A 222 -3.50 -19.60 -11.72
CA PHE A 222 -2.09 -19.35 -11.42
C PHE A 222 -1.41 -18.51 -12.52
N SER A 223 -0.50 -17.64 -12.09
CA SER A 223 0.24 -16.66 -12.91
C SER A 223 -0.56 -15.47 -13.43
N LYS A 224 -1.87 -15.42 -13.22
CA LYS A 224 -2.75 -14.38 -13.76
C LYS A 224 -3.61 -13.74 -12.68
N ALA A 225 -4.32 -14.55 -11.91
CA ALA A 225 -5.07 -14.11 -10.74
C ALA A 225 -4.16 -14.01 -9.51
N SER A 226 -4.49 -13.07 -8.63
CA SER A 226 -3.86 -13.00 -7.30
C SER A 226 -4.34 -14.15 -6.43
N TYR A 227 -3.51 -14.57 -5.48
CA TYR A 227 -3.83 -15.73 -4.65
C TYR A 227 -3.27 -15.62 -3.24
N PHE A 228 -3.97 -16.28 -2.30
CA PHE A 228 -3.41 -16.70 -1.03
C PHE A 228 -3.24 -18.22 -1.08
N ARG A 229 -2.09 -18.73 -0.63
CA ARG A 229 -1.84 -20.17 -0.57
C ARG A 229 -1.21 -20.57 0.75
N ASN A 230 -1.24 -21.86 1.03
CA ASN A 230 -0.78 -22.44 2.28
C ASN A 230 -1.41 -21.74 3.50
N ILE A 231 -2.72 -21.51 3.42
CA ILE A 231 -3.47 -20.83 4.48
C ILE A 231 -3.52 -21.75 5.70
N GLN A 232 -3.12 -21.21 6.84
CA GLN A 232 -3.09 -21.90 8.13
C GLN A 232 -3.58 -20.96 9.23
N ILE A 233 -4.08 -21.55 10.32
CA ILE A 233 -4.47 -20.86 11.55
C ILE A 233 -3.55 -21.29 12.69
N VAL A 234 -3.37 -20.40 13.67
CA VAL A 234 -2.67 -20.72 14.91
C VAL A 234 -3.71 -21.13 15.95
N ASP A 235 -3.61 -22.38 16.43
CA ASP A 235 -4.52 -22.90 17.47
C ASP A 235 -4.15 -22.40 18.88
N GLY A 236 -5.00 -22.66 19.87
CA GLY A 236 -4.78 -22.23 21.26
C GLY A 236 -3.55 -22.88 21.94
N SER A 237 -2.92 -23.86 21.31
CA SER A 237 -1.64 -24.45 21.72
C SER A 237 -0.45 -23.89 20.92
N ASN A 238 -0.67 -22.80 20.19
CA ASN A 238 0.29 -22.15 19.29
C ASN A 238 0.83 -23.06 18.18
N ASN A 239 0.03 -24.01 17.69
CA ASN A 239 0.39 -24.82 16.53
C ASN A 239 -0.32 -24.34 15.26
N LEU A 240 0.38 -24.44 14.13
CA LEU A 240 -0.21 -24.22 12.82
C LEU A 240 -1.11 -25.38 12.43
N ARG A 241 -2.34 -25.06 12.01
CA ARG A 241 -3.36 -26.00 11.56
C ARG A 241 -3.94 -25.53 10.23
N ALA A 242 -4.36 -26.47 9.39
CA ALA A 242 -5.19 -26.12 8.24
C ALA A 242 -6.56 -25.62 8.74
N PRO A 243 -7.14 -24.58 8.13
CA PRO A 243 -8.49 -24.13 8.49
C PRO A 243 -9.53 -25.18 8.07
N GLU A 244 -10.59 -25.30 8.86
CA GLU A 244 -11.75 -26.14 8.56
C GLU A 244 -12.96 -25.26 8.21
N GLY A 245 -13.85 -25.74 7.34
CA GLY A 245 -15.10 -25.03 7.02
C GLY A 245 -14.92 -23.73 6.23
N VAL A 246 -13.88 -23.63 5.40
CA VAL A 246 -13.59 -22.41 4.61
C VAL A 246 -14.70 -22.15 3.58
N GLY A 247 -15.41 -21.04 3.75
CA GLY A 247 -16.36 -20.49 2.79
C GLY A 247 -15.72 -19.42 1.90
N ALA A 248 -16.39 -19.07 0.81
CA ALA A 248 -16.07 -17.92 -0.03
C ALA A 248 -17.26 -16.96 -0.02
N PHE A 249 -16.99 -15.66 0.03
CA PHE A 249 -18.01 -14.61 -0.01
C PHE A 249 -17.53 -13.47 -0.90
N THR A 250 -18.41 -12.99 -1.75
CA THR A 250 -18.25 -11.76 -2.53
C THR A 250 -19.59 -11.04 -2.59
N GLU A 251 -19.57 -9.71 -2.47
CA GLU A 251 -20.78 -8.88 -2.58
C GLU A 251 -21.24 -8.75 -4.04
N GLN A 252 -20.29 -8.62 -4.97
CA GLN A 252 -20.54 -8.42 -6.40
C GLN A 252 -19.53 -9.21 -7.24
N SER A 253 -19.83 -10.49 -7.52
CA SER A 253 -18.96 -11.39 -8.29
C SER A 253 -18.61 -10.88 -9.69
N ASN A 254 -19.49 -10.07 -10.31
CA ASN A 254 -19.21 -9.46 -11.61
C ASN A 254 -18.14 -8.35 -11.56
N CYS A 255 -17.82 -7.84 -10.38
CA CYS A 255 -16.82 -6.78 -10.17
C CYS A 255 -15.52 -7.37 -9.62
N TYR A 256 -15.65 -8.19 -8.58
CA TYR A 256 -14.58 -8.93 -7.92
C TYR A 256 -15.07 -10.29 -7.49
N ASP A 257 -14.28 -11.34 -7.70
CA ASP A 257 -14.67 -12.69 -7.33
C ASP A 257 -13.53 -13.42 -6.60
N VAL A 258 -13.89 -14.53 -5.96
CA VAL A 258 -13.01 -15.41 -5.20
C VAL A 258 -13.31 -16.87 -5.48
N GLN A 259 -12.26 -17.65 -5.73
CA GLN A 259 -12.37 -19.08 -6.01
C GLN A 259 -11.47 -19.90 -5.09
N ASN A 260 -12.10 -20.67 -4.20
CA ASN A 260 -11.40 -21.56 -3.28
C ASN A 260 -10.82 -22.79 -3.99
N GLY A 261 -9.69 -23.27 -3.49
CA GLY A 261 -9.07 -24.52 -3.90
C GLY A 261 -8.30 -25.19 -2.76
N ASN A 262 -8.07 -26.50 -2.90
CA ASN A 262 -7.27 -27.25 -1.95
C ASN A 262 -6.52 -28.39 -2.67
N ASN A 263 -5.22 -28.48 -2.47
CA ASN A 263 -4.41 -29.60 -2.94
C ASN A 263 -3.13 -29.78 -2.09
N ASN A 264 -2.43 -30.90 -2.27
CA ASN A 264 -1.24 -31.22 -1.49
C ASN A 264 -0.05 -30.27 -1.70
N ALA A 265 0.01 -29.57 -2.85
CA ALA A 265 1.13 -28.68 -3.17
C ALA A 265 0.93 -27.27 -2.60
N TRP A 266 -0.32 -26.79 -2.55
CA TRP A 266 -0.69 -25.44 -2.17
C TRP A 266 -1.40 -25.36 -0.81
N GLY A 267 -1.74 -26.50 -0.22
CA GLY A 267 -2.60 -26.56 0.96
C GLY A 267 -3.99 -25.99 0.63
N GLN A 268 -4.60 -25.33 1.61
CA GLN A 268 -5.76 -24.49 1.38
C GLN A 268 -5.33 -23.18 0.70
N TYR A 269 -5.98 -22.82 -0.40
CA TYR A 269 -5.70 -21.60 -1.15
C TYR A 269 -6.98 -21.02 -1.76
N PHE A 270 -6.90 -19.79 -2.24
CA PHE A 270 -7.91 -19.20 -3.10
C PHE A 270 -7.28 -18.24 -4.10
N TYR A 271 -7.88 -18.16 -5.29
CA TYR A 271 -7.66 -17.07 -6.22
C TYR A 271 -8.66 -15.96 -5.93
N TYR A 272 -8.25 -14.71 -6.13
CA TYR A 272 -9.12 -13.55 -5.99
C TYR A 272 -8.70 -12.44 -6.94
N GLY A 273 -9.65 -11.56 -7.27
CA GLY A 273 -9.37 -10.34 -8.00
C GLY A 273 -10.56 -9.88 -8.83
N GLY A 274 -10.30 -8.89 -9.67
CA GLY A 274 -11.27 -8.35 -10.61
C GLY A 274 -10.94 -6.89 -10.96
N PRO A 275 -11.40 -6.41 -12.12
CA PRO A 275 -11.03 -5.09 -12.63
C PRO A 275 -11.86 -3.96 -11.99
N GLY A 276 -12.82 -4.29 -11.12
CA GLY A 276 -13.85 -3.36 -10.71
C GLY A 276 -14.78 -3.09 -11.88
N ARG A 277 -14.92 -1.81 -12.25
CA ARG A 277 -15.84 -1.38 -13.30
C ARG A 277 -15.57 -2.07 -14.65
N ASN A 278 -16.58 -2.76 -15.17
CA ASN A 278 -16.54 -3.45 -16.46
C ASN A 278 -17.95 -3.57 -17.07
N SER A 279 -18.10 -4.21 -18.23
CA SER A 279 -19.40 -4.32 -18.91
C SER A 279 -20.49 -5.07 -18.11
N ASN A 280 -20.08 -5.94 -17.18
CA ASN A 280 -20.97 -6.70 -16.30
C ASN A 280 -21.07 -6.09 -14.89
N CYS A 281 -20.30 -5.03 -14.63
CA CYS A 281 -20.25 -4.25 -13.39
C CYS A 281 -20.10 -2.76 -13.75
N PRO A 282 -21.19 -2.08 -14.17
CA PRO A 282 -21.14 -0.71 -14.64
C PRO A 282 -20.88 0.32 -13.54
#